data_AF-A0A523GPB8-F1
#
_entry.id   AF-A0A523GPB8-F1
#
_cell.length_a   1.000
_cell.length_b   1.000
_cell.length_c   1.000
_cell.angle_alpha   90.00
_cell.angle_beta   90.00
_cell.angle_gamma   90.00
#
_symmetry.space_group_name_H-M   'P 1'
#
loop_
_entity.id
_entity.type
_entity.pdbx_description
1 polymer ?
#
loop_
_entity_poly.entity_id
_entity_poly.type
_entity_poly.pdbx_seq_one_letter_code
_entity_poly.pdbx_strand_id
1 'polypeptide(L)'
;MRKDQSANEVSAWGLEGSDSFAGPLTRDLASAASGIPALDIIKPRAKNAGLPDWIGNHVCRATGITRFLEAGGTLEEAANLANHADMRTTRIYDKRDLAIRRTSVERIVY
;
A
#
# COMPACT_ATOMS: atom_id res chain seq x y z
N MET A 1 -23.44 9.47 -21.54
CA MET A 1 -22.11 9.31 -22.14
C MET A 1 -21.06 9.67 -21.09
N ARG A 2 -20.66 8.73 -20.22
CA ARG A 2 -19.55 8.89 -19.27
C ARG A 2 -18.49 7.87 -19.66
N LYS A 3 -17.53 8.29 -20.48
CA LYS A 3 -16.27 7.59 -20.71
C LYS A 3 -15.27 8.24 -19.75
N ASP A 4 -14.68 7.45 -18.87
CA ASP A 4 -13.29 6.95 -18.96
C ASP A 4 -12.25 7.81 -18.23
N GLN A 5 -12.44 8.01 -16.92
CA GLN A 5 -11.39 8.58 -16.04
C GLN A 5 -10.55 7.51 -15.29
N SER A 6 -10.84 6.21 -15.45
CA SER A 6 -10.11 5.14 -14.74
C SER A 6 -8.76 4.76 -15.37
N ALA A 7 -8.36 5.40 -16.47
CA ALA A 7 -7.15 5.06 -17.21
C ALA A 7 -5.90 5.85 -16.80
N ASN A 8 -6.04 6.89 -15.96
CA ASN A 8 -4.95 7.85 -15.71
C ASN A 8 -4.28 7.74 -14.33
N GLU A 9 -4.63 6.74 -13.51
CA GLU A 9 -4.04 6.58 -12.17
C GLU A 9 -2.79 5.68 -12.16
N VAL A 10 -2.54 4.91 -13.22
CA VAL A 10 -1.40 3.98 -13.28
C VAL A 10 -0.07 4.69 -13.59
N SER A 11 -0.10 5.77 -14.37
CA SER A 11 1.11 6.52 -14.76
C SER A 11 1.70 7.37 -13.60
N ALA A 12 0.90 7.73 -12.59
CA ALA A 12 1.35 8.55 -11.46
C ALA A 12 2.35 7.85 -10.52
N TRP A 13 2.50 6.52 -10.64
CA TRP A 13 3.37 5.70 -9.80
C TRP A 13 4.75 5.41 -10.41
N GLY A 14 5.11 6.04 -11.54
CA GLY A 14 6.38 5.75 -12.22
C GLY A 14 6.48 4.30 -12.71
N LEU A 15 5.34 3.68 -12.99
CA LEU A 15 5.22 2.30 -13.48
C LEU A 15 5.23 2.22 -15.02
N GLU A 16 5.79 3.21 -15.70
CA GLU A 16 6.12 3.10 -17.11
C GLU A 16 7.55 2.55 -17.24
N GLY A 17 7.66 1.30 -17.71
CA GLY A 17 8.93 0.76 -18.17
C GLY A 17 9.86 0.14 -17.13
N SER A 18 9.39 -0.22 -15.94
CA SER A 18 10.12 -1.17 -15.11
C SER A 18 9.49 -2.56 -15.22
N ASP A 19 10.16 -3.45 -15.95
CA ASP A 19 9.98 -4.90 -15.85
C ASP A 19 10.26 -5.43 -14.41
N SER A 20 10.38 -4.56 -13.42
CA SER A 20 10.64 -4.83 -12.02
C SER A 20 9.39 -5.26 -11.24
N PHE A 21 8.18 -5.16 -11.81
CA PHE A 21 6.98 -5.80 -11.25
C PHE A 21 6.66 -7.17 -11.91
N ALA A 22 7.36 -7.52 -12.99
CA ALA A 22 7.40 -8.88 -13.56
C ALA A 22 8.38 -9.79 -12.81
N GLY A 23 8.65 -9.49 -11.53
CA GLY A 23 9.27 -10.42 -10.60
C GLY A 23 8.26 -11.45 -10.07
N PRO A 24 8.70 -12.45 -9.28
CA PRO A 24 7.85 -13.54 -8.76
C PRO A 24 6.61 -13.10 -7.93
N LEU A 25 6.41 -11.79 -7.74
CA LEU A 25 5.27 -11.18 -7.08
C LEU A 25 3.96 -11.31 -7.87
N THR A 26 3.99 -11.38 -9.21
CA THR A 26 2.78 -11.45 -10.06
C THR A 26 2.40 -12.86 -10.49
N ARG A 27 3.30 -13.85 -10.35
CA ARG A 27 3.05 -15.24 -10.77
C ARG A 27 2.11 -16.01 -9.82
N ASP A 28 1.86 -15.49 -8.62
CA ASP A 28 1.06 -16.14 -7.57
C ASP A 28 -0.30 -15.49 -7.30
N LEU A 29 -0.80 -14.61 -8.17
CA LEU A 29 -2.20 -14.18 -8.09
C LEU A 29 -3.18 -15.37 -8.25
N ALA A 30 -2.71 -16.49 -8.83
CA ALA A 30 -3.41 -17.77 -8.85
C ALA A 30 -3.57 -18.40 -7.45
N SER A 31 -2.79 -17.98 -6.46
CA SER A 31 -2.85 -18.54 -5.10
C SER A 31 -4.03 -17.99 -4.29
N ALA A 32 -4.50 -16.76 -4.54
CA ALA A 32 -5.70 -16.24 -3.89
C ALA A 32 -6.96 -17.06 -4.24
N ALA A 33 -6.97 -17.73 -5.40
CA ALA A 33 -8.02 -18.66 -5.82
C ALA A 33 -7.82 -20.11 -5.30
N SER A 34 -6.68 -20.40 -4.66
CA SER A 34 -6.27 -21.77 -4.30
C SER A 34 -6.63 -22.20 -2.86
N GLY A 35 -7.24 -21.31 -2.06
CA GLY A 35 -7.56 -21.58 -0.66
C GLY A 35 -6.34 -21.59 0.29
N ILE A 36 -5.14 -21.32 -0.22
CA ILE A 36 -3.94 -21.19 0.59
C ILE A 36 -4.02 -19.91 1.44
N PRO A 37 -3.79 -19.97 2.75
CA PRO A 37 -3.77 -18.79 3.61
C PRO A 37 -2.74 -17.76 3.13
N ALA A 38 -3.14 -16.49 3.04
CA ALA A 38 -2.25 -15.39 2.62
C ALA A 38 -0.97 -15.29 3.48
N LEU A 39 -1.02 -15.74 4.74
CA LEU A 39 0.15 -15.72 5.63
C LEU A 39 1.25 -16.69 5.17
N ASP A 40 0.86 -17.88 4.69
CA ASP A 40 1.78 -18.93 4.22
C ASP A 40 2.52 -18.50 2.96
N ILE A 41 1.91 -17.58 2.22
CA ILE A 41 2.47 -16.92 1.06
C ILE A 41 3.43 -15.79 1.47
N ILE A 42 3.06 -14.99 2.47
CA ILE A 42 3.81 -13.79 2.89
C ILE A 42 5.07 -14.16 3.69
N LYS A 43 4.99 -15.13 4.61
CA LYS A 43 6.10 -15.46 5.53
C LYS A 43 7.40 -15.89 4.80
N PRO A 44 7.37 -16.80 3.82
CA PRO A 44 8.58 -17.18 3.09
C PRO A 44 9.18 -16.00 2.33
N ARG A 45 8.34 -15.12 1.78
CA ARG A 45 8.81 -13.92 1.06
C ARG A 45 9.46 -12.90 1.98
N ALA A 46 8.87 -12.67 3.15
CA ALA A 46 9.45 -11.79 4.17
C ALA A 46 10.83 -12.31 4.61
N LYS A 47 10.95 -13.62 4.87
CA LYS A 47 12.24 -14.25 5.21
C LYS A 47 13.27 -14.10 4.10
N ASN A 48 12.90 -14.36 2.84
CA ASN A 48 13.80 -14.23 1.70
C ASN A 48 14.26 -12.77 1.47
N ALA A 49 13.43 -11.80 1.84
CA ALA A 49 13.77 -10.37 1.79
C ALA A 49 14.57 -9.88 3.02
N GLY A 50 14.90 -10.76 3.98
CA GLY A 50 15.59 -10.38 5.22
C GLY A 50 14.75 -9.50 6.14
N LEU A 51 13.42 -9.54 6.01
CA LEU A 51 12.51 -8.76 6.84
C LEU A 51 12.22 -9.45 8.18
N PRO A 52 11.82 -8.68 9.22
CA PRO A 52 11.52 -9.26 10.53
C PRO A 52 10.39 -10.29 10.51
N ASP A 53 10.46 -11.25 11.44
CA ASP A 53 9.47 -12.33 11.55
C ASP A 53 8.05 -11.86 11.90
N TRP A 54 7.88 -10.64 12.41
CA TRP A 54 6.55 -10.08 12.72
C TRP A 54 5.80 -9.57 11.47
N ILE A 55 6.45 -9.54 10.30
CA ILE A 55 5.78 -9.21 9.04
C ILE A 55 4.71 -10.26 8.72
N GLY A 56 3.52 -9.80 8.33
CA GLY A 56 2.38 -10.65 8.00
C GLY A 56 1.21 -9.82 7.47
N ASN A 57 0.04 -10.44 7.38
CA ASN A 57 -1.16 -9.88 6.74
C ASN A 57 -1.53 -8.48 7.27
N HIS A 58 -1.45 -8.26 8.58
CA HIS A 58 -1.76 -6.97 9.20
C HIS A 58 -0.81 -5.85 8.75
N VAL A 59 0.50 -6.14 8.68
CA VAL A 59 1.51 -5.17 8.26
C VAL A 59 1.39 -4.88 6.77
N CYS A 60 1.16 -5.91 5.97
CA CYS A 60 0.91 -5.76 4.53
C CYS A 60 -0.31 -4.86 4.29
N ARG A 61 -1.41 -5.07 5.03
CA ARG A 61 -2.60 -4.22 4.97
C ARG A 61 -2.32 -2.78 5.40
N ALA A 62 -1.65 -2.59 6.54
CA ALA A 62 -1.27 -1.26 7.01
C ALA A 62 -0.40 -0.51 5.98
N THR A 63 0.57 -1.22 5.38
CA THR A 63 1.46 -0.68 4.35
C THR A 63 0.68 -0.30 3.10
N GLY A 64 -0.24 -1.17 2.64
CA GLY A 64 -1.09 -0.88 1.48
C GLY A 64 -1.96 0.36 1.68
N ILE A 65 -2.64 0.48 2.83
CA ILE A 65 -3.45 1.66 3.17
C ILE A 65 -2.59 2.93 3.21
N THR A 66 -1.42 2.86 3.85
CA THR A 66 -0.51 4.01 3.97
C THR A 66 -0.04 4.47 2.59
N ARG A 67 0.40 3.54 1.73
CA ARG A 67 0.88 3.87 0.37
C ARG A 67 -0.22 4.42 -0.51
N PHE A 68 -1.42 3.87 -0.42
CA PHE A 68 -2.58 4.40 -1.16
C PHE A 68 -2.87 5.86 -0.80
N LEU A 69 -2.86 6.20 0.50
CA LEU A 69 -3.07 7.57 0.97
C LEU A 69 -1.90 8.51 0.59
N GLU A 70 -0.66 8.05 0.68
CA GLU A 70 0.53 8.82 0.27
C GLU A 70 0.50 9.18 -1.22
N ALA A 71 -0.06 8.33 -2.07
CA ALA A 71 -0.22 8.57 -3.50
C ALA A 71 -1.44 9.42 -3.87
N GLY A 72 -2.14 9.99 -2.88
CA GLY A 72 -3.26 10.91 -3.11
C GLY A 72 -4.64 10.26 -3.04
N GLY A 73 -4.74 8.97 -2.72
CA GLY A 73 -6.01 8.32 -2.47
C GLY A 73 -6.79 8.97 -1.32
N THR A 74 -8.12 8.84 -1.35
CA THR A 74 -9.00 9.43 -0.32
C THR A 74 -9.10 8.55 0.92
N LEU A 75 -9.49 9.14 2.06
CA LEU A 75 -9.62 8.40 3.31
C LEU A 75 -10.81 7.42 3.26
N GLU A 76 -11.85 7.80 2.53
CA GLU A 76 -13.07 7.05 2.28
C GLU A 76 -12.77 5.80 1.45
N GLU A 77 -12.04 5.95 0.34
CA GLU A 77 -11.63 4.82 -0.50
C GLU A 77 -10.71 3.86 0.24
N ALA A 78 -9.77 4.40 1.02
CA ALA A 78 -8.89 3.60 1.86
C ALA A 78 -9.68 2.80 2.92
N ALA A 79 -10.70 3.41 3.53
CA ALA A 79 -11.58 2.74 4.49
C ALA A 79 -12.42 1.64 3.82
N ASN A 80 -12.94 1.91 2.63
CA ASN A 80 -13.70 0.95 1.83
C ASN A 80 -12.83 -0.24 1.39
N LEU A 81 -11.62 0.02 0.89
CA LEU A 81 -10.64 -1.01 0.53
C LEU A 81 -10.29 -1.91 1.71
N ALA A 82 -10.18 -1.31 2.90
CA ALA A 82 -9.92 -2.03 4.13
C ALA A 82 -11.19 -2.69 4.72
N ASN A 83 -12.39 -2.39 4.24
CA ASN A 83 -13.65 -2.78 4.88
C ASN A 83 -13.71 -2.33 6.36
N HIS A 84 -13.35 -1.08 6.62
CA HIS A 84 -13.46 -0.47 7.94
C HIS A 84 -14.85 0.14 8.16
N ALA A 85 -15.47 -0.16 9.30
CA ALA A 85 -16.76 0.41 9.67
C ALA A 85 -16.67 1.90 10.08
N ASP A 86 -15.52 2.36 10.57
CA ASP A 86 -15.27 3.76 10.94
C ASP A 86 -13.96 4.25 10.32
N MET A 87 -14.02 5.36 9.59
CA MET A 87 -12.87 6.02 8.98
C MET A 87 -11.80 6.45 9.98
N ARG A 88 -12.14 6.66 11.26
CA ARG A 88 -11.16 6.93 12.32
C ARG A 88 -10.10 5.83 12.42
N THR A 89 -10.48 4.58 12.16
CA THR A 89 -9.56 3.44 12.15
C THR A 89 -8.62 3.44 10.94
N THR A 90 -9.01 4.08 9.83
CA THR A 90 -8.15 4.31 8.67
C THR A 90 -7.24 5.52 8.88
N ARG A 91 -7.73 6.55 9.58
CA ARG A 91 -7.03 7.82 9.76
C ARG A 91 -5.65 7.68 10.43
N ILE A 92 -5.44 6.66 11.25
CA ILE A 92 -4.13 6.40 11.87
C ILE A 92 -3.03 6.11 10.84
N TYR A 93 -3.39 5.67 9.63
CA TYR A 93 -2.47 5.39 8.53
C TYR A 93 -2.22 6.60 7.63
N ASP A 94 -3.00 7.68 7.75
CA ASP A 94 -2.71 8.91 7.02
C ASP A 94 -1.51 9.63 7.66
N LYS A 95 -0.35 9.53 7.00
CA LYS A 95 0.91 10.11 7.47
C LYS A 95 1.28 11.40 6.75
N ARG A 96 0.42 11.94 5.88
CA ARG A 96 0.70 13.17 5.11
C ARG A 96 0.97 14.37 6.02
N ASP A 97 0.23 14.48 7.12
CA ASP A 97 0.44 15.52 8.13
C ASP A 97 1.80 15.41 8.84
N LEU A 98 2.35 14.19 9.00
CA LEU A 98 3.68 14.01 9.58
C LEU A 98 4.78 14.44 8.60
N ALA A 99 4.59 14.22 7.30
CA ALA A 99 5.53 14.68 6.28
C ALA A 99 5.63 16.22 6.25
N ILE A 100 4.51 16.93 6.39
CA ILE A 100 4.47 18.39 6.48
C ILE A 100 5.19 18.90 7.75
N ARG A 101 5.04 18.19 8.87
CA ARG A 101 5.73 18.55 10.12
C ARG A 101 7.24 18.34 10.05
N ARG A 102 7.71 17.24 9.45
CA ARG A 102 9.15 16.96 9.31
C ARG A 102 9.87 18.07 8.53
N THR A 103 9.33 18.48 7.38
CA THR A 103 9.89 19.57 6.56
C THR A 103 9.81 20.94 7.24
N SER A 104 8.90 21.12 8.19
CA SER A 104 8.79 22.36 8.97
C SER A 104 9.85 22.46 10.06
N VAL A 105 10.18 21.34 10.73
CA VAL A 105 11.25 21.29 11.74
C VAL A 105 12.64 21.40 11.09
N GLU A 106 12.87 20.76 9.95
CA GLU A 106 14.15 20.81 9.22
C GLU A 106 14.53 22.20 8.68
N ARG A 107 13.56 23.15 8.63
CA ARG A 107 13.79 24.54 8.21
C ARG A 107 14.18 25.48 9.35
N ILE A 108 14.19 25.00 10.60
CA ILE A 108 14.68 25.77 11.74
C ILE A 108 16.22 25.75 11.67
N VAL A 109 16.79 26.79 11.05
CA VAL A 109 18.22 27.03 11.01
C VAL A 109 18.59 27.87 12.25
N TYR A 110 19.55 27.40 13.04
CA TYR A 110 20.17 28.17 14.14
C TYR A 110 21.31 29.05 13.62
#